data_AF-A0A0B2AJY8-F1
#
_entry.id   AF-A0A0B2AJY8-F1
#
_cell.length_a   1.000
_cell.length_b   1.000
_cell.length_c   1.000
_cell.angle_alpha   90.00
_cell.angle_beta   90.00
_cell.angle_gamma   90.00
#
_symmetry.space_group_name_H-M   'P 1'
#
loop_
_entity.id
_entity.type
_entity.pdbx_description
1 polymer ?
#
loop_
_entity_poly.entity_id
_entity_poly.type
_entity_poly.pdbx_seq_one_letter_code
_entity_poly.pdbx_strand_id
1 'polypeptide(L)'
;MPKSRTRKPKSRSTSPGDRRQRRVDAFIDGLADDYAAWAANTPEADGIDEDGRSDFIAFARGQLDTVKLLYGLLGAGERLVPNLRIDPLALPDALDALLDTDDVDDLRYYIGTLVDWVSFLEETRRWEGTAEDLEAVTELLDEEAEAVGGIVDIGSGEDEEFVPRREPTEEEALAFATSSPLVRHARALLDWVGEGRAVASDGALPPAEAAEAAALIGDGAADSDRRLARLWAALRHAELIEVDDTRAADDSGSTVRLGEDAARLGSGDALGRLEAQFLATEFIITTCSRALYTPEGDAVEAALATLLTRAVLEDPLPLTVVQDLAVDAPDDADPAELQTVSVVLLDELRELAALGLVDLRAGLVDVPAAALDAVYDAFESPEGDEDWEDDAD
;
A
#
# COMPACT_ATOMS: atom_id res chain seq x y z
N MET A 1 -48.66 -45.32 2.45
CA MET A 1 -47.98 -44.01 2.41
C MET A 1 -47.32 -43.74 3.76
N PRO A 2 -45.99 -43.75 3.86
CA PRO A 2 -45.30 -43.42 5.11
C PRO A 2 -45.33 -41.91 5.32
N LYS A 3 -45.77 -41.46 6.50
CA LYS A 3 -45.77 -40.05 6.90
C LYS A 3 -44.31 -39.61 7.08
N SER A 4 -43.82 -38.78 6.17
CA SER A 4 -42.52 -38.12 6.29
C SER A 4 -42.53 -37.28 7.56
N ARG A 5 -41.77 -37.72 8.58
CA ARG A 5 -41.51 -36.95 9.79
C ARG A 5 -40.38 -35.99 9.46
N THR A 6 -40.72 -34.77 9.06
CA THR A 6 -39.80 -33.64 9.02
C THR A 6 -39.20 -33.48 10.42
N ARG A 7 -37.92 -33.84 10.58
CA ARG A 7 -37.18 -33.59 11.81
C ARG A 7 -37.10 -32.07 11.95
N LYS A 8 -37.65 -31.53 13.05
CA LYS A 8 -37.41 -30.13 13.42
C LYS A 8 -35.89 -29.90 13.44
N PRO A 9 -35.38 -28.85 12.77
CA PRO A 9 -33.96 -28.53 12.84
C PRO A 9 -33.58 -28.42 14.32
N LYS A 10 -32.52 -29.14 14.72
CA LYS A 10 -31.95 -28.98 16.05
C LYS A 10 -31.52 -27.53 16.14
N SER A 11 -32.16 -26.73 16.99
CA SER A 11 -31.69 -25.40 17.33
C SER A 11 -30.24 -25.55 17.80
N ARG A 12 -29.27 -24.98 17.05
CA ARG A 12 -27.88 -24.89 17.51
C ARG A 12 -27.93 -24.27 18.91
N SER A 13 -27.47 -25.03 19.89
CA SER A 13 -27.34 -24.52 21.26
C SER A 13 -26.32 -23.39 21.20
N THR A 14 -26.76 -22.14 21.40
CA THR A 14 -25.86 -21.00 21.48
C THR A 14 -24.97 -21.17 22.68
N SER A 15 -23.66 -21.07 22.45
CA SER A 15 -22.66 -21.13 23.51
C SER A 15 -22.89 -19.97 24.49
N PRO A 16 -22.43 -20.06 25.75
CA PRO A 16 -22.43 -18.92 26.65
C PRO A 16 -21.74 -17.70 26.03
N GLY A 17 -20.64 -17.89 25.28
CA GLY A 17 -19.94 -16.84 24.54
C GLY A 17 -20.84 -16.13 23.53
N ASP A 18 -21.55 -16.88 22.69
CA ASP A 18 -22.46 -16.32 21.67
C ASP A 18 -23.56 -15.46 22.30
N ARG A 19 -24.03 -15.82 23.52
CA ARG A 19 -25.04 -15.03 24.25
C ARG A 19 -24.45 -13.79 24.88
N ARG A 20 -23.16 -13.77 25.20
CA ARG A 20 -22.46 -12.57 25.66
C ARG A 20 -22.27 -11.61 24.51
N GLN A 21 -21.75 -12.10 23.37
CA GLN A 21 -21.53 -11.28 22.18
C GLN A 21 -22.82 -10.62 21.71
N ARG A 22 -23.91 -11.40 21.51
CA ARG A 22 -25.21 -10.84 21.11
C ARG A 22 -25.77 -9.77 22.04
N ARG A 23 -25.39 -9.77 23.32
CA ARG A 23 -25.80 -8.73 24.27
C ARG A 23 -24.99 -7.47 24.10
N VAL A 24 -23.69 -7.60 23.79
CA VAL A 24 -22.84 -6.47 23.40
C VAL A 24 -23.32 -5.90 22.07
N ASP A 25 -23.51 -6.73 21.06
CA ASP A 25 -23.99 -6.31 19.73
C ASP A 25 -25.31 -5.52 19.85
N ALA A 26 -26.34 -6.12 20.46
CA ALA A 26 -27.63 -5.46 20.61
C ALA A 26 -27.58 -4.17 21.47
N PHE A 27 -26.58 -4.05 22.34
CA PHE A 27 -26.38 -2.86 23.16
C PHE A 27 -25.74 -1.73 22.36
N ILE A 28 -24.65 -2.02 21.63
CA ILE A 28 -23.95 -1.05 20.78
C ILE A 28 -24.80 -0.68 19.56
N ASP A 29 -25.48 -1.63 18.92
CA ASP A 29 -26.41 -1.38 17.82
C ASP A 29 -27.54 -0.43 18.22
N GLY A 30 -27.93 -0.44 19.50
CA GLY A 30 -28.93 0.49 20.05
C GLY A 30 -28.46 1.94 20.10
N LEU A 31 -27.16 2.19 19.92
CA LEU A 31 -26.52 3.52 19.91
C LEU A 31 -26.12 3.94 18.49
N ALA A 32 -26.28 3.08 17.49
CA ALA A 32 -25.73 3.29 16.14
C ALA A 32 -26.28 4.53 15.42
N ASP A 33 -27.58 4.79 15.55
CA ASP A 33 -28.17 5.99 14.95
C ASP A 33 -27.70 7.28 15.63
N ASP A 34 -27.48 7.24 16.95
CA ASP A 34 -26.98 8.39 17.71
C ASP A 34 -25.50 8.65 17.43
N TYR A 35 -24.69 7.59 17.34
CA TYR A 35 -23.28 7.68 16.98
C TYR A 35 -23.10 8.23 15.56
N ALA A 36 -23.79 7.67 14.57
CA ALA A 36 -23.68 8.15 13.19
C ALA A 36 -24.22 9.60 13.03
N ALA A 37 -25.25 9.97 13.79
CA ALA A 37 -25.71 11.36 13.83
C ALA A 37 -24.69 12.29 14.50
N TRP A 38 -24.00 11.84 15.56
CA TRP A 38 -22.93 12.60 16.19
C TRP A 38 -21.75 12.79 15.22
N ALA A 39 -21.23 11.71 14.64
CA ALA A 39 -20.14 11.73 13.68
C ALA A 39 -20.46 12.67 12.49
N ALA A 40 -21.68 12.64 11.96
CA ALA A 40 -22.07 13.52 10.85
C ALA A 40 -22.23 15.02 11.21
N ASN A 41 -21.94 15.40 12.46
CA ASN A 41 -21.90 16.78 12.95
C ASN A 41 -20.53 17.17 13.53
N THR A 42 -19.51 16.31 13.41
CA THR A 42 -18.15 16.67 13.78
C THR A 42 -17.49 17.48 12.66
N PRO A 43 -16.42 18.25 12.92
CA PRO A 43 -15.74 19.05 11.90
C PRO A 43 -15.26 18.24 10.68
N GLU A 44 -14.92 16.97 10.88
CA GLU A 44 -14.49 16.04 9.83
C GLU A 44 -15.60 15.80 8.80
N ALA A 45 -16.87 16.02 9.17
CA ALA A 45 -18.00 15.92 8.26
C ALA A 45 -18.31 17.23 7.51
N ASP A 46 -17.66 18.36 7.81
CA ASP A 46 -18.00 19.68 7.26
C ASP A 46 -17.66 19.83 5.75
N GLY A 47 -16.85 18.94 5.19
CA GLY A 47 -16.51 18.90 3.75
C GLY A 47 -17.34 17.93 2.90
N ILE A 48 -18.17 17.10 3.53
CA ILE A 48 -18.88 16.01 2.85
C ILE A 48 -20.17 16.57 2.22
N ASP A 49 -20.31 16.38 0.91
CA ASP A 49 -21.52 16.79 0.20
C ASP A 49 -22.75 15.94 0.57
N GLU A 50 -23.92 16.33 0.06
CA GLU A 50 -25.18 15.64 0.42
C GLU A 50 -25.20 14.17 -0.04
N ASP A 51 -24.52 13.86 -1.14
CA ASP A 51 -24.45 12.52 -1.70
C ASP A 51 -23.48 11.65 -0.86
N GLY A 52 -22.31 12.17 -0.49
CA GLY A 52 -21.33 11.49 0.36
C GLY A 52 -21.76 11.35 1.83
N ARG A 53 -22.73 12.16 2.30
CA ARG A 53 -23.22 12.09 3.69
C ARG A 53 -23.86 10.75 4.02
N SER A 54 -24.53 10.12 3.05
CA SER A 54 -25.11 8.79 3.25
C SER A 54 -24.02 7.73 3.47
N ASP A 55 -22.97 7.80 2.67
CA ASP A 55 -21.85 6.87 2.73
C ASP A 55 -21.06 7.06 4.02
N PHE A 56 -20.83 8.30 4.44
CA PHE A 56 -20.23 8.61 5.74
C PHE A 56 -21.04 8.07 6.93
N ILE A 57 -22.38 8.19 6.90
CA ILE A 57 -23.25 7.61 7.93
C ILE A 57 -23.15 6.08 7.95
N ALA A 58 -23.03 5.45 6.78
CA ALA A 58 -22.85 4.01 6.69
C ALA A 58 -21.48 3.58 7.24
N PHE A 59 -20.43 4.32 6.91
CA PHE A 59 -19.07 4.15 7.42
C PHE A 59 -19.02 4.26 8.95
N ALA A 60 -19.57 5.33 9.53
CA ALA A 60 -19.64 5.52 10.99
C ALA A 60 -20.40 4.37 11.69
N ARG A 61 -21.39 3.75 11.04
CA ARG A 61 -22.04 2.56 11.60
C ARG A 61 -21.14 1.32 11.54
N GLY A 62 -20.33 1.18 10.50
CA GLY A 62 -19.36 0.10 10.34
C GLY A 62 -18.28 0.13 11.44
N GLN A 63 -17.80 1.33 11.81
CA GLN A 63 -16.85 1.53 12.91
C GLN A 63 -17.30 0.89 14.24
N LEU A 64 -18.61 0.76 14.48
CA LEU A 64 -19.12 0.15 15.71
C LEU A 64 -18.82 -1.35 15.84
N ASP A 65 -18.39 -2.01 14.77
CA ASP A 65 -17.93 -3.40 14.88
C ASP A 65 -16.62 -3.51 15.67
N THR A 66 -15.70 -2.55 15.52
CA THR A 66 -14.50 -2.40 16.37
C THR A 66 -14.88 -2.18 17.83
N VAL A 67 -15.86 -1.31 18.08
CA VAL A 67 -16.38 -1.05 19.44
C VAL A 67 -16.99 -2.32 20.04
N LYS A 68 -17.76 -3.10 19.27
CA LYS A 68 -18.33 -4.38 19.73
C LYS A 68 -17.25 -5.39 20.11
N LEU A 69 -16.15 -5.44 19.33
CA LEU A 69 -15.02 -6.31 19.61
C LEU A 69 -14.34 -5.92 20.93
N LEU A 70 -14.03 -4.63 21.11
CA LEU A 70 -13.47 -4.11 22.36
C LEU A 70 -14.35 -4.46 23.57
N TYR A 71 -15.65 -4.21 23.51
CA TYR A 71 -16.57 -4.53 24.62
C TYR A 71 -16.73 -6.05 24.85
N GLY A 72 -16.51 -6.86 23.82
CA GLY A 72 -16.38 -8.30 23.93
C GLY A 72 -15.15 -8.70 24.76
N LEU A 73 -13.99 -8.12 24.45
CA LEU A 73 -12.71 -8.35 25.14
C LEU A 73 -12.72 -7.85 26.58
N LEU A 74 -13.31 -6.68 26.84
CA LEU A 74 -13.52 -6.13 28.19
C LEU A 74 -14.52 -6.95 29.05
N GLY A 75 -15.15 -7.98 28.47
CA GLY A 75 -16.09 -8.83 29.19
C GLY A 75 -17.39 -8.13 29.56
N ALA A 76 -17.79 -7.05 28.85
CA ALA A 76 -19.03 -6.32 29.13
C ALA A 76 -20.27 -7.22 29.07
N GLY A 77 -20.21 -8.26 28.23
CA GLY A 77 -21.21 -9.30 28.13
C GLY A 77 -21.30 -10.25 29.34
N GLU A 78 -20.41 -10.21 30.33
CA GLU A 78 -20.50 -11.05 31.53
C GLU A 78 -21.50 -10.51 32.56
N ARG A 79 -21.74 -9.20 32.55
CA ARG A 79 -22.70 -8.53 33.43
C ARG A 79 -24.13 -8.85 33.02
N LEU A 80 -25.08 -8.78 33.97
CA LEU A 80 -26.50 -8.99 33.69
C LEU A 80 -27.07 -7.86 32.82
N VAL A 81 -26.53 -6.65 32.97
CA VAL A 81 -26.86 -5.46 32.19
C VAL A 81 -25.53 -4.93 31.62
N PRO A 82 -25.33 -4.97 30.30
CA PRO A 82 -24.21 -4.28 29.64
C PRO A 82 -24.24 -2.80 29.99
N ASN A 83 -23.07 -2.19 30.06
CA ASN A 83 -22.90 -0.81 30.50
C ASN A 83 -21.74 -0.18 29.71
N LEU A 84 -21.70 1.14 29.58
CA LEU A 84 -20.74 1.88 28.73
C LEU A 84 -19.44 2.22 29.46
N ARG A 85 -19.18 1.57 30.60
CA ARG A 85 -17.97 1.82 31.38
C ARG A 85 -16.81 1.02 30.81
N ILE A 86 -15.77 1.72 30.38
CA ILE A 86 -14.46 1.17 30.08
C ILE A 86 -13.62 1.25 31.36
N ASP A 87 -12.99 0.13 31.75
CA ASP A 87 -12.09 0.09 32.90
C ASP A 87 -10.67 0.33 32.42
N PRO A 88 -10.01 1.45 32.78
CA PRO A 88 -8.67 1.76 32.30
C PRO A 88 -7.64 0.69 32.67
N LEU A 89 -7.87 -0.08 33.73
CA LEU A 89 -6.95 -1.17 34.12
C LEU A 89 -7.09 -2.43 33.25
N ALA A 90 -8.21 -2.60 32.57
CA ALA A 90 -8.48 -3.73 31.67
C ALA A 90 -8.29 -3.36 30.20
N LEU A 91 -8.19 -2.08 29.88
CA LEU A 91 -8.06 -1.57 28.53
C LEU A 91 -6.75 -2.02 27.86
N PRO A 92 -5.56 -1.97 28.49
CA PRO A 92 -4.32 -2.40 27.84
C PRO A 92 -4.34 -3.85 27.36
N ASP A 93 -4.82 -4.79 28.18
CA ASP A 93 -4.94 -6.21 27.79
C ASP A 93 -5.95 -6.40 26.64
N ALA A 94 -6.99 -5.57 26.58
CA ALA A 94 -7.98 -5.62 25.50
C ALA A 94 -7.45 -4.99 24.21
N LEU A 95 -6.67 -3.91 24.31
CA LEU A 95 -5.99 -3.29 23.17
C LEU A 95 -4.94 -4.24 22.61
N ASP A 96 -4.08 -4.84 23.44
CA ASP A 96 -3.09 -5.85 23.00
C ASP A 96 -3.73 -6.99 22.19
N ALA A 97 -4.92 -7.44 22.60
CA ALA A 97 -5.66 -8.47 21.87
C ALA A 97 -6.42 -7.97 20.63
N LEU A 98 -6.82 -6.69 20.60
CA LEU A 98 -7.52 -6.06 19.48
C LEU A 98 -6.55 -5.64 18.37
N LEU A 99 -5.36 -5.19 18.78
CA LEU A 99 -4.29 -4.62 17.97
C LEU A 99 -3.21 -5.66 17.62
N ASP A 100 -3.51 -6.96 17.76
CA ASP A 100 -2.65 -8.07 17.30
C ASP A 100 -2.72 -8.20 15.77
N THR A 101 -2.31 -7.13 15.07
CA THR A 101 -2.17 -7.05 13.62
C THR A 101 -0.83 -6.39 13.27
N ASP A 102 -0.19 -6.87 12.20
CA ASP A 102 1.06 -6.30 11.69
C ASP A 102 0.82 -5.10 10.75
N ASP A 103 -0.44 -4.77 10.46
CA ASP A 103 -0.83 -3.67 9.58
C ASP A 103 -1.04 -2.36 10.36
N VAL A 104 -0.18 -1.37 10.09
CA VAL A 104 -0.19 -0.07 10.79
C VAL A 104 -1.45 0.74 10.49
N ASP A 105 -2.03 0.60 9.30
CA ASP A 105 -3.21 1.37 8.92
C ASP A 105 -4.46 0.82 9.61
N ASP A 106 -4.57 -0.50 9.77
CA ASP A 106 -5.58 -1.14 10.61
C ASP A 106 -5.48 -0.66 12.07
N LEU A 107 -4.26 -0.60 12.61
CA LEU A 107 -4.02 -0.11 13.98
C LEU A 107 -4.54 1.32 14.16
N ARG A 108 -4.18 2.21 13.24
CA ARG A 108 -4.61 3.61 13.27
C ARG A 108 -6.12 3.74 13.15
N TYR A 109 -6.74 2.96 12.26
CA TYR A 109 -8.18 2.92 12.11
C TYR A 109 -8.89 2.45 13.39
N TYR A 110 -8.39 1.40 14.04
CA TYR A 110 -8.96 0.90 15.29
C TYR A 110 -8.82 1.92 16.43
N ILE A 111 -7.64 2.52 16.61
CA ILE A 111 -7.39 3.50 17.66
C ILE A 111 -8.25 4.74 17.43
N GLY A 112 -8.28 5.29 16.21
CA GLY A 112 -9.13 6.44 15.85
C GLY A 112 -10.62 6.19 16.14
N THR A 113 -11.13 5.03 15.74
CA THR A 113 -12.50 4.61 16.04
C THR A 113 -12.80 4.58 17.54
N LEU A 114 -11.84 4.15 18.37
CA LEU A 114 -12.01 4.11 19.82
C LEU A 114 -11.95 5.51 20.45
N VAL A 115 -11.11 6.39 19.94
CA VAL A 115 -11.06 7.82 20.35
C VAL A 115 -12.39 8.49 20.03
N ASP A 116 -12.91 8.33 18.80
CA ASP A 116 -14.22 8.84 18.40
C ASP A 116 -15.33 8.31 19.28
N TRP A 117 -15.30 7.01 19.60
CA TRP A 117 -16.28 6.39 20.48
C TRP A 117 -16.26 6.99 21.89
N VAL A 118 -15.08 7.21 22.48
CA VAL A 118 -14.95 7.82 23.81
C VAL A 118 -15.43 9.27 23.79
N SER A 119 -15.07 10.05 22.77
CA SER A 119 -15.54 11.41 22.54
C SER A 119 -17.06 11.48 22.41
N PHE A 120 -17.66 10.59 21.61
CA PHE A 120 -19.11 10.44 21.52
C PHE A 120 -19.75 10.20 22.89
N LEU A 121 -19.20 9.28 23.69
CA LEU A 121 -19.72 8.99 25.03
C LEU A 121 -19.62 10.18 25.98
N GLU A 122 -18.54 10.95 25.92
CA GLU A 122 -18.36 12.16 26.72
C GLU A 122 -19.35 13.26 26.30
N GLU A 123 -19.34 13.64 25.04
CA GLU A 123 -20.11 14.77 24.51
C GLU A 123 -21.62 14.55 24.64
N THR A 124 -22.07 13.30 24.42
CA THR A 124 -23.48 12.93 24.59
C THR A 124 -23.85 12.61 26.04
N ARG A 125 -22.89 12.72 26.98
CA ARG A 125 -23.03 12.43 28.42
C ARG A 125 -23.53 11.01 28.70
N ARG A 126 -23.07 10.06 27.90
CA ARG A 126 -23.34 8.63 28.02
C ARG A 126 -22.22 7.86 28.71
N TRP A 127 -21.08 8.50 28.97
CA TRP A 127 -20.03 7.94 29.81
C TRP A 127 -20.56 7.55 31.20
N GLU A 128 -20.34 6.29 31.59
CA GLU A 128 -20.80 5.74 32.88
C GLU A 128 -19.67 5.52 33.90
N GLY A 129 -18.41 5.78 33.51
CA GLY A 129 -17.24 5.75 34.39
C GLY A 129 -17.09 7.00 35.25
N THR A 130 -15.98 7.07 36.00
CA THR A 130 -15.60 8.32 36.67
C THR A 130 -14.92 9.27 35.68
N ALA A 131 -14.75 10.55 36.04
CA ALA A 131 -13.97 11.48 35.21
C ALA A 131 -12.48 11.08 35.17
N GLU A 132 -11.96 10.51 36.26
CA GLU A 132 -10.61 9.95 36.33
C GLU A 132 -10.47 8.71 35.42
N ASP A 133 -11.52 7.86 35.36
CA ASP A 133 -11.56 6.74 34.43
C ASP A 133 -11.58 7.23 32.97
N LEU A 134 -12.28 8.33 32.68
CA LEU A 134 -12.35 8.91 31.32
C LEU A 134 -10.98 9.46 30.90
N GLU A 135 -10.37 10.30 31.74
CA GLU A 135 -9.04 10.88 31.51
C GLU A 135 -8.00 9.78 31.28
N ALA A 136 -8.00 8.73 32.12
CA ALA A 136 -7.07 7.62 31.97
C ALA A 136 -7.30 6.79 30.68
N VAL A 137 -8.56 6.63 30.24
CA VAL A 137 -8.85 5.94 28.97
C VAL A 137 -8.42 6.78 27.78
N THR A 138 -8.67 8.08 27.79
CA THR A 138 -8.22 9.00 26.73
C THR A 138 -6.70 9.06 26.66
N GLU A 139 -6.00 9.22 27.79
CA GLU A 139 -4.52 9.24 27.84
C GLU A 139 -3.92 7.95 27.27
N LEU A 140 -4.49 6.78 27.60
CA LEU A 140 -4.04 5.51 27.03
C LEU A 140 -4.25 5.44 25.51
N LEU A 141 -5.39 5.90 25.00
CA LEU A 141 -5.65 5.89 23.55
C LEU A 141 -4.76 6.89 22.80
N ASP A 142 -4.45 8.04 23.40
CA ASP A 142 -3.52 9.02 22.85
C ASP A 142 -2.07 8.48 22.82
N GLU A 143 -1.63 7.78 23.87
CA GLU A 143 -0.31 7.13 23.90
C GLU A 143 -0.19 6.04 22.80
N GLU A 144 -1.22 5.23 22.61
CA GLU A 144 -1.25 4.21 21.55
C GLU A 144 -1.29 4.86 20.16
N ALA A 145 -2.08 5.93 19.98
CA ALA A 145 -2.10 6.72 18.76
C ALA A 145 -0.71 7.27 18.42
N GLU A 146 0.00 7.86 19.38
CA GLU A 146 1.37 8.35 19.19
C GLU A 146 2.33 7.20 18.83
N ALA A 147 2.18 6.03 19.46
CA ALA A 147 3.02 4.85 19.19
C ALA A 147 2.89 4.33 17.76
N VAL A 148 1.71 4.44 17.14
CA VAL A 148 1.47 4.08 15.73
C VAL A 148 1.70 5.23 14.74
N GLY A 149 2.25 6.35 15.21
CA GLY A 149 2.60 7.50 14.39
C GLY A 149 1.45 8.47 14.10
N GLY A 150 0.47 8.54 15.00
CA GLY A 150 -0.72 9.39 14.91
C GLY A 150 -1.97 8.63 14.42
N ILE A 151 -3.15 9.19 14.69
CA ILE A 151 -4.41 8.72 14.11
C ILE A 151 -4.51 9.32 12.71
N VAL A 152 -4.80 8.48 11.70
CA VAL A 152 -5.19 8.99 10.38
C VAL A 152 -6.58 9.59 10.53
N ASP A 153 -6.69 10.91 10.54
CA ASP A 153 -7.99 11.56 10.36
C ASP A 153 -8.45 11.32 8.92
N ILE A 154 -9.25 10.27 8.71
CA ILE A 154 -9.78 9.86 7.40
C ILE A 154 -10.66 10.97 6.77
N GLY A 155 -11.02 12.02 7.52
CA GLY A 155 -11.95 13.08 7.10
C GLY A 155 -11.42 14.52 7.07
N SER A 156 -10.17 14.82 7.45
CA SER A 156 -9.69 16.21 7.57
C SER A 156 -8.28 16.44 6.99
N GLY A 157 -8.05 15.94 5.77
CA GLY A 157 -6.89 16.29 4.94
C GLY A 157 -6.83 17.76 4.48
N GLU A 158 -7.32 18.71 5.27
CA GLU A 158 -7.12 20.15 5.04
C GLU A 158 -6.11 20.78 6.02
N ASP A 159 -5.83 20.18 7.18
CA ASP A 159 -4.97 20.79 8.23
C ASP A 159 -3.71 19.98 8.61
N GLU A 160 -3.57 18.71 8.21
CA GLU A 160 -2.23 18.28 7.81
C GLU A 160 -1.94 19.06 6.54
N GLU A 161 -0.93 19.92 6.57
CA GLU A 161 -0.41 20.63 5.41
C GLU A 161 0.10 19.55 4.45
N PHE A 162 -0.82 18.89 3.74
CA PHE A 162 -0.56 17.89 2.72
C PHE A 162 0.24 18.66 1.70
N VAL A 163 1.56 18.56 1.80
CA VAL A 163 2.46 19.33 0.96
C VAL A 163 2.05 18.93 -0.44
N PRO A 164 1.39 19.82 -1.21
CA PRO A 164 0.73 19.38 -2.42
C PRO A 164 1.83 18.88 -3.33
N ARG A 165 1.80 17.58 -3.65
CA ARG A 165 2.80 16.96 -4.52
C ARG A 165 2.93 17.84 -5.75
N ARG A 166 4.17 18.21 -6.09
CA ARG A 166 4.45 18.99 -7.29
C ARG A 166 3.89 18.27 -8.51
N GLU A 167 2.77 18.77 -9.04
CA GLU A 167 2.25 18.28 -10.31
C GLU A 167 3.25 18.57 -11.44
N PRO A 168 3.52 17.60 -12.33
CA PRO A 168 4.33 17.86 -13.51
C PRO A 168 3.62 18.86 -14.41
N THR A 169 4.38 19.83 -14.92
CA THR A 169 3.87 20.66 -16.02
C THR A 169 3.60 19.78 -17.25
N GLU A 170 2.69 20.21 -18.14
CA GLU A 170 2.41 19.48 -19.38
C GLU A 170 3.68 19.25 -20.23
N GLU A 171 4.62 20.20 -20.20
CA GLU A 171 5.92 20.08 -20.86
C GLU A 171 6.81 19.00 -20.24
N GLU A 172 6.88 18.93 -18.90
CA GLU A 172 7.63 17.90 -18.17
C GLU A 172 7.02 16.50 -18.41
N ALA A 173 5.70 16.37 -18.32
CA ALA A 173 4.99 15.10 -18.57
C ALA A 173 5.20 14.63 -20.03
N LEU A 174 5.10 15.55 -21.00
CA LEU A 174 5.37 15.25 -22.40
C LEU A 174 6.83 14.86 -22.63
N ALA A 175 7.78 15.56 -22.01
CA ALA A 175 9.20 15.26 -22.13
C ALA A 175 9.53 13.89 -21.53
N PHE A 176 8.95 13.54 -20.39
CA PHE A 176 9.11 12.22 -19.79
C PHE A 176 8.56 11.12 -20.71
N ALA A 177 7.31 11.27 -21.16
CA ALA A 177 6.67 10.27 -22.00
C ALA A 177 7.36 10.09 -23.35
N THR A 178 7.92 11.13 -23.96
CA THR A 178 8.46 11.03 -25.33
C THR A 178 9.98 10.86 -25.38
N SER A 179 10.70 11.28 -24.35
CA SER A 179 12.15 11.45 -24.42
C SER A 179 12.93 10.97 -23.20
N SER A 180 12.26 10.50 -22.13
CA SER A 180 12.98 9.88 -21.00
C SER A 180 13.86 8.74 -21.48
N PRO A 181 15.03 8.50 -20.86
CA PRO A 181 15.85 7.35 -21.19
C PRO A 181 15.07 6.03 -21.05
N LEU A 182 14.27 5.85 -20.00
CA LEU A 182 13.40 4.68 -19.83
C LEU A 182 12.54 4.41 -21.08
N VAL A 183 11.75 5.40 -21.51
CA VAL A 183 10.86 5.23 -22.66
C VAL A 183 11.64 4.99 -23.95
N ARG A 184 12.77 5.66 -24.15
CA ARG A 184 13.61 5.42 -25.34
C ARG A 184 14.16 3.99 -25.39
N HIS A 185 14.60 3.44 -24.25
CA HIS A 185 15.08 2.07 -24.17
C HIS A 185 13.95 1.05 -24.37
N ALA A 186 12.80 1.29 -23.74
CA ALA A 186 11.61 0.47 -23.92
C ALA A 186 11.16 0.42 -25.38
N ARG A 187 11.07 1.58 -26.05
CA ARG A 187 10.72 1.64 -27.48
C ARG A 187 11.73 0.92 -28.36
N ALA A 188 13.03 1.03 -28.07
CA ALA A 188 14.04 0.29 -28.81
C ALA A 188 13.87 -1.23 -28.68
N LEU A 189 13.47 -1.71 -27.50
CA LEU A 189 13.13 -3.13 -27.29
C LEU A 189 11.83 -3.53 -28.00
N LEU A 190 10.78 -2.71 -27.95
CA LEU A 190 9.52 -2.98 -28.65
C LEU A 190 9.73 -3.02 -30.18
N ASP A 191 10.48 -2.08 -30.73
CA ASP A 191 10.86 -2.08 -32.16
C ASP A 191 11.66 -3.35 -32.53
N TRP A 192 12.51 -3.83 -31.62
CA TRP A 192 13.29 -5.04 -31.81
C TRP A 192 12.45 -6.33 -31.72
N VAL A 193 11.45 -6.37 -30.84
CA VAL A 193 10.46 -7.46 -30.76
C VAL A 193 9.67 -7.55 -32.07
N GLY A 194 9.23 -6.41 -32.61
CA GLY A 194 8.59 -6.33 -33.92
C GLY A 194 7.35 -7.22 -34.05
N GLU A 195 7.31 -8.09 -35.08
CA GLU A 195 6.21 -9.05 -35.29
C GLU A 195 6.24 -10.25 -34.34
N GLY A 196 7.30 -10.39 -33.55
CA GLY A 196 7.45 -11.37 -32.49
C GLY A 196 8.82 -12.04 -32.47
N ARG A 197 9.22 -12.51 -31.29
CA ARG A 197 10.52 -13.18 -31.05
C ARG A 197 10.34 -14.51 -30.32
N ALA A 198 11.24 -15.45 -30.60
CA ALA A 198 11.26 -16.72 -29.88
C ALA A 198 11.75 -16.50 -28.44
N VAL A 199 11.03 -17.06 -27.47
CA VAL A 199 11.38 -17.03 -26.04
C VAL A 199 11.26 -18.44 -25.45
N ALA A 200 11.90 -18.63 -24.30
CA ALA A 200 11.67 -19.82 -23.49
C ALA A 200 10.21 -19.85 -22.97
N SER A 201 9.77 -21.00 -22.45
CA SER A 201 8.40 -21.19 -21.96
C SER A 201 8.02 -20.30 -20.78
N ASP A 202 9.01 -19.76 -20.06
CA ASP A 202 8.83 -18.78 -18.98
C ASP A 202 8.86 -17.33 -19.49
N GLY A 203 9.03 -17.13 -20.80
CA GLY A 203 9.18 -15.82 -21.44
C GLY A 203 10.59 -15.25 -21.39
N ALA A 204 11.60 -16.02 -20.93
CA ALA A 204 12.99 -15.56 -20.93
C ALA A 204 13.58 -15.54 -22.34
N LEU A 205 14.42 -14.55 -22.61
CA LEU A 205 15.15 -14.44 -23.88
C LEU A 205 16.27 -15.50 -23.96
N PRO A 206 16.43 -16.19 -25.10
CA PRO A 206 17.61 -17.01 -25.35
C PRO A 206 18.89 -16.18 -25.23
N PRO A 207 20.03 -16.75 -24.79
CA PRO A 207 21.25 -15.96 -24.52
C PRO A 207 21.75 -15.11 -25.69
N ALA A 208 21.59 -15.58 -26.93
CA ALA A 208 21.99 -14.81 -28.11
C ALA A 208 21.09 -13.60 -28.35
N GLU A 209 19.77 -13.76 -28.18
CA GLU A 209 18.79 -12.68 -28.31
C GLU A 209 18.91 -11.69 -27.13
N ALA A 210 19.19 -12.19 -25.91
CA ALA A 210 19.43 -11.35 -24.74
C ALA A 210 20.64 -10.42 -24.94
N ALA A 211 21.75 -10.94 -25.48
CA ALA A 211 22.92 -10.13 -25.77
C ALA A 211 22.65 -9.05 -26.84
N GLU A 212 21.83 -9.36 -27.85
CA GLU A 212 21.41 -8.38 -28.86
C GLU A 212 20.52 -7.29 -28.25
N ALA A 213 19.52 -7.68 -27.46
CA ALA A 213 18.60 -6.78 -26.79
C ALA A 213 19.31 -5.86 -25.76
N ALA A 214 20.25 -6.41 -24.99
CA ALA A 214 21.06 -5.65 -24.03
C ALA A 214 21.88 -4.55 -24.72
N ALA A 215 22.40 -4.82 -25.92
CA ALA A 215 23.15 -3.83 -26.69
C ALA A 215 22.29 -2.63 -27.17
N LEU A 216 20.97 -2.80 -27.31
CA LEU A 216 20.06 -1.72 -27.73
C LEU A 216 19.81 -0.70 -26.63
N ILE A 217 19.77 -1.16 -25.38
CA ILE A 217 19.51 -0.31 -24.21
C ILE A 217 20.79 0.28 -23.62
N GLY A 218 21.94 -0.25 -24.04
CA GLY A 218 23.27 0.27 -23.73
C GLY A 218 23.66 0.12 -22.25
N ASP A 219 24.90 0.52 -21.97
CA ASP A 219 25.46 0.44 -20.62
C ASP A 219 24.83 1.51 -19.71
N GLY A 220 24.51 1.08 -18.50
CA GLY A 220 23.92 1.90 -17.44
C GLY A 220 24.88 2.28 -16.34
N ALA A 221 24.31 2.61 -15.18
CA ALA A 221 25.03 2.41 -13.93
C ALA A 221 25.08 0.90 -13.62
N ALA A 222 23.97 0.21 -13.88
CA ALA A 222 23.89 -1.25 -13.92
C ALA A 222 24.61 -1.85 -15.13
N ASP A 223 24.99 -3.13 -14.98
CA ASP A 223 25.31 -4.00 -16.11
C ASP A 223 24.09 -4.15 -17.05
N SER A 224 24.35 -4.19 -18.36
CA SER A 224 23.31 -4.21 -19.39
C SER A 224 22.36 -5.40 -19.28
N ASP A 225 22.85 -6.55 -18.79
CA ASP A 225 22.02 -7.74 -18.64
C ASP A 225 21.01 -7.57 -17.50
N ARG A 226 21.42 -6.93 -16.39
CA ARG A 226 20.52 -6.63 -15.26
C ARG A 226 19.45 -5.64 -15.69
N ARG A 227 19.83 -4.57 -16.40
CA ARG A 227 18.89 -3.59 -16.95
C ARG A 227 17.90 -4.26 -17.90
N LEU A 228 18.36 -5.09 -18.82
CA LEU A 228 17.50 -5.81 -19.76
C LEU A 228 16.51 -6.69 -19.00
N ALA A 229 16.97 -7.46 -18.02
CA ALA A 229 16.10 -8.35 -17.26
C ALA A 229 14.96 -7.60 -16.54
N ARG A 230 15.26 -6.42 -15.97
CA ARG A 230 14.25 -5.57 -15.32
C ARG A 230 13.31 -4.92 -16.31
N LEU A 231 13.84 -4.32 -17.36
CA LEU A 231 13.01 -3.67 -18.37
C LEU A 231 12.12 -4.68 -19.10
N TRP A 232 12.62 -5.89 -19.37
CA TRP A 232 11.83 -6.98 -19.94
C TRP A 232 10.68 -7.42 -19.03
N ALA A 233 10.92 -7.52 -17.72
CA ALA A 233 9.87 -7.83 -16.76
C ALA A 233 8.84 -6.70 -16.66
N ALA A 234 9.29 -5.45 -16.55
CA ALA A 234 8.41 -4.27 -16.51
C ALA A 234 7.55 -4.14 -17.77
N LEU A 235 8.11 -4.39 -18.96
CA LEU A 235 7.36 -4.43 -20.22
C LEU A 235 6.27 -5.51 -20.23
N ARG A 236 6.51 -6.66 -19.57
CA ARG A 236 5.51 -7.74 -19.46
C ARG A 236 4.40 -7.37 -18.47
N HIS A 237 4.75 -6.82 -17.32
CA HIS A 237 3.76 -6.45 -16.31
C HIS A 237 2.90 -5.26 -16.76
N ALA A 238 3.49 -4.30 -17.46
CA ALA A 238 2.78 -3.20 -18.11
C ALA A 238 2.03 -3.64 -19.40
N GLU A 239 1.95 -4.95 -19.68
CA GLU A 239 1.27 -5.53 -20.85
C GLU A 239 1.72 -4.98 -22.22
N LEU A 240 2.89 -4.35 -22.30
CA LEU A 240 3.46 -3.84 -23.54
C LEU A 240 4.06 -4.98 -24.39
N ILE A 241 4.34 -6.12 -23.78
CA ILE A 241 4.65 -7.37 -24.47
C ILE A 241 3.89 -8.54 -23.84
N GLU A 242 3.44 -9.45 -24.68
CA GLU A 242 2.69 -10.65 -24.28
C GLU A 242 3.46 -11.91 -24.71
N VAL A 243 3.49 -12.93 -23.83
CA VAL A 243 4.06 -14.24 -24.17
C VAL A 243 2.93 -15.16 -24.60
N ASP A 244 2.88 -15.49 -25.88
CA ASP A 244 1.95 -16.46 -26.40
C ASP A 244 2.45 -17.88 -26.13
N ASP A 245 1.68 -18.65 -25.37
CA ASP A 245 1.90 -20.08 -25.10
C ASP A 245 1.61 -20.98 -26.31
N THR A 246 1.27 -20.39 -27.46
CA THR A 246 1.03 -21.13 -28.69
C THR A 246 2.30 -21.81 -29.12
N ARG A 247 2.40 -23.11 -28.81
CA ARG A 247 3.51 -23.99 -29.17
C ARG A 247 3.90 -23.73 -30.61
N ALA A 248 5.04 -23.08 -30.82
CA ALA A 248 5.56 -22.80 -32.15
C ALA A 248 5.58 -24.12 -32.94
N ALA A 249 5.15 -24.09 -34.19
CA ALA A 249 4.95 -25.30 -35.00
C ALA A 249 6.23 -26.12 -35.22
N ASP A 250 7.38 -25.60 -34.79
CA ASP A 250 8.74 -26.09 -34.94
C ASP A 250 9.43 -26.47 -33.61
N ASP A 251 8.68 -26.71 -32.52
CA ASP A 251 9.22 -27.06 -31.18
C ASP A 251 10.15 -25.97 -30.59
N SER A 252 10.12 -24.73 -31.10
CA SER A 252 11.05 -23.67 -30.72
C SER A 252 10.73 -22.91 -29.43
N GLY A 253 9.65 -23.25 -28.71
CA GLY A 253 9.22 -22.59 -27.47
C GLY A 253 7.98 -21.71 -27.63
N SER A 254 7.87 -20.71 -26.75
CA SER A 254 6.82 -19.67 -26.77
C SER A 254 7.28 -18.50 -27.65
N THR A 255 6.35 -17.63 -28.05
CA THR A 255 6.68 -16.42 -28.82
C THR A 255 6.22 -15.19 -28.06
N VAL A 256 7.09 -14.20 -27.92
CA VAL A 256 6.70 -12.88 -27.40
C VAL A 256 6.23 -12.00 -28.54
N ARG A 257 5.13 -11.27 -28.36
CA ARG A 257 4.60 -10.27 -29.29
C ARG A 257 4.34 -8.94 -28.58
N LEU A 258 4.11 -7.89 -29.36
CA LEU A 258 3.66 -6.61 -28.83
C LEU A 258 2.24 -6.74 -28.26
N GLY A 259 2.02 -6.12 -27.11
CA GLY A 259 0.69 -5.93 -26.54
C GLY A 259 -0.10 -4.83 -27.27
N GLU A 260 -1.39 -4.69 -26.92
CA GLU A 260 -2.31 -3.75 -27.59
C GLU A 260 -1.80 -2.29 -27.52
N ASP A 261 -1.22 -1.91 -26.40
CA ASP A 261 -0.83 -0.52 -26.10
C ASP A 261 0.64 -0.19 -26.40
N ALA A 262 1.43 -1.18 -26.82
CA ALA A 262 2.84 -1.01 -27.17
C ALA A 262 3.09 0.12 -28.19
N ALA A 263 2.18 0.28 -29.17
CA ALA A 263 2.28 1.31 -30.20
C ALA A 263 2.03 2.74 -29.68
N ARG A 264 1.42 2.88 -28.49
CA ARG A 264 1.14 4.16 -27.86
C ARG A 264 2.32 4.64 -27.01
N LEU A 265 3.19 3.74 -26.55
CA LEU A 265 4.35 4.13 -25.74
C LEU A 265 5.22 5.17 -26.48
N GLY A 266 5.35 6.34 -25.85
CA GLY A 266 6.09 7.47 -26.40
C GLY A 266 5.36 8.25 -27.50
N SER A 267 4.06 8.05 -27.67
CA SER A 267 3.20 9.07 -28.27
C SER A 267 3.13 10.27 -27.30
N GLY A 268 3.05 11.48 -27.85
CA GLY A 268 2.94 12.70 -27.05
C GLY A 268 1.52 13.01 -26.57
N ASP A 269 0.57 12.10 -26.81
CA ASP A 269 -0.82 12.25 -26.41
C ASP A 269 -1.07 11.73 -24.99
N ALA A 270 -2.32 11.79 -24.53
CA ALA A 270 -2.66 11.39 -23.17
C ALA A 270 -2.42 9.91 -22.89
N LEU A 271 -2.64 9.04 -23.89
CA LEU A 271 -2.46 7.61 -23.72
C LEU A 271 -0.97 7.25 -23.71
N GLY A 272 -0.15 7.85 -24.56
CA GLY A 272 1.30 7.61 -24.52
C GLY A 272 1.97 8.10 -23.24
N ARG A 273 1.41 9.13 -22.58
CA ARG A 273 1.81 9.52 -21.23
C ARG A 273 1.43 8.46 -20.19
N LEU A 274 0.22 7.93 -20.26
CA LEU A 274 -0.25 6.87 -19.37
C LEU A 274 0.62 5.61 -19.49
N GLU A 275 0.92 5.14 -20.71
CA GLU A 275 1.80 3.99 -20.92
C GLU A 275 3.21 4.21 -20.37
N ALA A 276 3.73 5.45 -20.48
CA ALA A 276 5.03 5.79 -19.94
C ALA A 276 5.03 5.80 -18.40
N GLN A 277 3.93 6.23 -17.78
CA GLN A 277 3.74 6.16 -16.33
C GLN A 277 3.65 4.71 -15.85
N PHE A 278 2.78 3.88 -16.44
CA PHE A 278 2.65 2.47 -16.05
C PHE A 278 3.96 1.70 -16.21
N LEU A 279 4.67 1.90 -17.32
CA LEU A 279 5.99 1.31 -17.51
C LEU A 279 6.98 1.75 -16.41
N ALA A 280 6.94 3.02 -16.01
CA ALA A 280 7.81 3.54 -14.95
C ALA A 280 7.47 2.92 -13.59
N THR A 281 6.17 2.83 -13.25
CA THR A 281 5.66 2.16 -12.04
C THR A 281 6.18 0.72 -11.99
N GLU A 282 5.94 -0.07 -13.05
CA GLU A 282 6.37 -1.46 -13.12
C GLU A 282 7.89 -1.64 -13.08
N PHE A 283 8.63 -0.68 -13.64
CA PHE A 283 10.09 -0.69 -13.54
C PHE A 283 10.58 -0.43 -12.11
N ILE A 284 9.93 0.46 -11.37
CA ILE A 284 10.23 0.77 -9.97
C ILE A 284 9.91 -0.45 -9.10
N ILE A 285 8.71 -1.02 -9.24
CA ILE A 285 8.30 -2.26 -8.54
C ILE A 285 9.33 -3.37 -8.82
N THR A 286 9.64 -3.62 -10.09
CA THR A 286 10.62 -4.65 -10.49
C THR A 286 12.01 -4.37 -9.93
N THR A 287 12.40 -3.11 -9.78
CA THR A 287 13.70 -2.73 -9.22
C THR A 287 13.74 -2.97 -7.71
N CYS A 288 12.66 -2.65 -6.99
CA CYS A 288 12.54 -2.82 -5.55
C CYS A 288 12.40 -4.30 -5.18
N SER A 289 11.45 -5.02 -5.78
CA SER A 289 11.19 -6.44 -5.47
C SER A 289 12.28 -7.42 -5.97
N ARG A 290 13.22 -6.94 -6.79
CA ARG A 290 14.38 -7.72 -7.26
C ARG A 290 15.69 -7.12 -6.81
N ALA A 291 15.70 -6.33 -5.75
CA ALA A 291 16.90 -6.00 -5.01
C ALA A 291 17.45 -7.28 -4.34
N LEU A 292 17.98 -8.17 -5.18
CA LEU A 292 18.85 -9.31 -4.95
C LEU A 292 18.29 -10.57 -4.25
N TYR A 293 18.60 -11.72 -4.89
CA TYR A 293 18.65 -13.06 -4.27
C TYR A 293 19.85 -13.21 -3.31
N THR A 294 20.11 -12.19 -2.49
CA THR A 294 21.14 -12.20 -1.45
C THR A 294 20.45 -12.11 -0.08
N PRO A 295 21.09 -12.59 1.00
CA PRO A 295 20.53 -12.48 2.35
C PRO A 295 20.12 -11.06 2.75
N GLU A 296 20.76 -10.04 2.15
CA GLU A 296 20.57 -8.63 2.43
C GLU A 296 19.49 -7.97 1.54
N GLY A 297 18.80 -8.74 0.69
CA GLY A 297 17.88 -8.20 -0.31
C GLY A 297 16.72 -7.41 0.29
N ASP A 298 16.10 -7.96 1.34
CA ASP A 298 14.98 -7.32 2.05
C ASP A 298 15.36 -5.94 2.63
N ALA A 299 16.60 -5.80 3.12
CA ALA A 299 17.09 -4.54 3.65
C ALA A 299 17.31 -3.48 2.56
N VAL A 300 17.79 -3.89 1.39
CA VAL A 300 17.95 -3.00 0.23
C VAL A 300 16.58 -2.56 -0.30
N GLU A 301 15.63 -3.49 -0.41
CA GLU A 301 14.26 -3.20 -0.84
C GLU A 301 13.58 -2.18 0.09
N ALA A 302 13.56 -2.45 1.40
CA ALA A 302 12.94 -1.57 2.39
C ALA A 302 13.60 -0.18 2.40
N ALA A 303 14.93 -0.11 2.31
CA ALA A 303 15.65 1.15 2.28
C ALA A 303 15.40 1.93 0.98
N LEU A 304 15.34 1.27 -0.17
CA LEU A 304 15.02 1.90 -1.45
C LEU A 304 13.59 2.46 -1.47
N ALA A 305 12.62 1.67 -1.00
CA ALA A 305 11.24 2.11 -0.82
C ALA A 305 11.16 3.35 0.08
N THR A 306 11.80 3.29 1.26
CA THR A 306 11.84 4.42 2.21
C THR A 306 12.40 5.70 1.57
N LEU A 307 13.52 5.60 0.85
CA LEU A 307 14.14 6.74 0.17
C LEU A 307 13.24 7.34 -0.90
N LEU A 308 12.59 6.50 -1.70
CA LEU A 308 11.72 6.93 -2.79
C LEU A 308 10.39 7.52 -2.27
N THR A 309 9.78 6.91 -1.26
CA THR A 309 8.58 7.45 -0.59
C THR A 309 8.86 8.82 0.02
N ARG A 310 10.00 9.00 0.70
CA ARG A 310 10.39 10.31 1.27
C ARG A 310 10.60 11.36 0.18
N ALA A 311 11.19 10.98 -0.95
CA ALA A 311 11.36 11.88 -2.09
C ALA A 311 10.02 12.30 -2.72
N VAL A 312 9.05 11.37 -2.82
CA VAL A 312 7.69 11.68 -3.30
C VAL A 312 6.95 12.64 -2.37
N LEU A 313 7.19 12.54 -1.07
CA LEU A 313 6.63 13.43 -0.04
C LEU A 313 7.40 14.76 0.10
N GLU A 314 8.15 15.16 -0.94
CA GLU A 314 8.94 16.39 -1.01
C GLU A 314 9.95 16.60 0.14
N ASP A 315 10.36 15.50 0.78
CA ASP A 315 11.38 15.45 1.83
C ASP A 315 12.56 14.57 1.37
N PRO A 316 13.26 14.93 0.28
CA PRO A 316 14.31 14.11 -0.29
C PRO A 316 15.51 14.01 0.65
N LEU A 317 15.92 12.79 0.96
CA LEU A 317 17.04 12.55 1.85
C LEU A 317 18.38 12.87 1.16
N PRO A 318 19.37 13.41 1.90
CA PRO A 318 20.72 13.57 1.38
C PRO A 318 21.31 12.22 0.96
N LEU A 319 21.96 12.18 -0.21
CA LEU A 319 22.66 11.00 -0.71
C LEU A 319 23.76 10.51 0.27
N THR A 320 24.27 11.40 1.12
CA THR A 320 25.22 11.06 2.18
C THR A 320 24.62 10.10 3.20
N VAL A 321 23.30 10.13 3.46
CA VAL A 321 22.64 9.16 4.36
C VAL A 321 22.86 7.72 3.87
N VAL A 322 22.79 7.51 2.55
CA VAL A 322 23.05 6.19 1.96
C VAL A 322 24.55 5.85 1.98
N GLN A 323 25.41 6.84 1.73
CA GLN A 323 26.87 6.66 1.69
C GLN A 323 27.46 6.34 3.08
N ASP A 324 26.89 6.94 4.11
CA ASP A 324 27.38 6.89 5.49
C ASP A 324 26.66 5.81 6.33
N LEU A 325 25.79 4.98 5.71
CA LEU A 325 25.01 3.93 6.40
C LEU A 325 25.88 3.01 7.28
N ALA A 326 27.09 2.66 6.82
CA ALA A 326 28.02 1.82 7.58
C ALA A 326 28.80 2.59 8.66
N VAL A 327 28.94 3.90 8.51
CA VAL A 327 29.63 4.78 9.47
C VAL A 327 28.73 5.11 10.65
N ASP A 328 27.45 5.33 10.37
CA ASP A 328 26.42 5.67 11.35
C ASP A 328 25.64 4.43 11.85
N ALA A 329 26.22 3.25 11.64
CA ALA A 329 25.65 1.97 12.05
C ALA A 329 25.39 1.93 13.58
N PRO A 330 24.21 1.46 14.02
CA PRO A 330 23.95 1.11 15.41
C PRO A 330 25.01 0.14 15.98
N ASP A 331 25.24 0.19 17.30
CA ASP A 331 26.24 -0.66 17.98
C ASP A 331 25.98 -2.18 17.80
N ASP A 332 24.75 -2.56 17.49
CA ASP A 332 24.29 -3.93 17.28
C ASP A 332 24.18 -4.36 15.80
N ALA A 333 24.38 -3.45 14.85
CA ALA A 333 24.40 -3.75 13.42
C ALA A 333 25.79 -4.19 12.96
N ASP A 334 25.88 -5.03 11.92
CA ASP A 334 27.16 -5.37 11.26
C ASP A 334 27.53 -4.28 10.25
N PRO A 335 28.61 -3.50 10.47
CA PRO A 335 29.02 -2.45 9.53
C PRO A 335 29.39 -2.98 8.14
N ALA A 336 29.84 -4.24 8.03
CA ALA A 336 30.18 -4.84 6.75
C ALA A 336 28.93 -5.16 5.91
N GLU A 337 27.86 -5.57 6.58
CA GLU A 337 26.55 -5.80 5.96
C GLU A 337 25.95 -4.47 5.47
N LEU A 338 25.93 -3.45 6.34
CA LEU A 338 25.46 -2.10 5.97
C LEU A 338 26.30 -1.47 4.87
N GLN A 339 27.61 -1.74 4.82
CA GLN A 339 28.46 -1.30 3.72
C GLN A 339 28.07 -1.96 2.40
N THR A 340 27.64 -3.23 2.44
CA THR A 340 27.15 -3.96 1.26
C THR A 340 25.81 -3.39 0.80
N VAL A 341 24.87 -3.19 1.73
CA VAL A 341 23.57 -2.53 1.47
C VAL A 341 23.77 -1.15 0.85
N SER A 342 24.64 -0.31 1.42
CA SER A 342 24.99 1.02 0.91
C SER A 342 25.50 0.97 -0.54
N VAL A 343 26.40 0.03 -0.87
CA VAL A 343 26.93 -0.12 -2.23
C VAL A 343 25.83 -0.49 -3.21
N VAL A 344 24.95 -1.43 -2.85
CA VAL A 344 23.84 -1.86 -3.70
C VAL A 344 22.83 -0.73 -3.87
N LEU A 345 22.39 -0.08 -2.79
CA LEU A 345 21.45 1.05 -2.86
C LEU A 345 21.97 2.17 -3.76
N LEU A 346 23.24 2.54 -3.64
CA LEU A 346 23.84 3.57 -4.51
C LEU A 346 23.89 3.15 -5.97
N ASP A 347 24.05 1.86 -6.25
CA ASP A 347 24.01 1.33 -7.60
C ASP A 347 22.59 1.39 -8.19
N GLU A 348 21.59 1.04 -7.39
CA GLU A 348 20.16 1.13 -7.76
C GLU A 348 19.70 2.56 -8.00
N LEU A 349 20.03 3.48 -7.10
CA LEU A 349 19.71 4.90 -7.25
C LEU A 349 20.34 5.51 -8.50
N ARG A 350 21.58 5.13 -8.82
CA ARG A 350 22.25 5.60 -10.05
C ARG A 350 21.59 5.02 -11.30
N GLU A 351 21.09 3.80 -11.23
CA GLU A 351 20.38 3.17 -12.34
C GLU A 351 19.03 3.86 -12.60
N LEU A 352 18.24 4.08 -11.55
CA LEU A 352 16.99 4.86 -11.64
C LEU A 352 17.26 6.28 -12.17
N ALA A 353 18.35 6.91 -11.73
CA ALA A 353 18.74 8.23 -12.22
C ALA A 353 19.18 8.22 -13.69
N ALA A 354 19.89 7.17 -14.14
CA ALA A 354 20.25 7.00 -15.55
C ALA A 354 19.02 6.82 -16.45
N LEU A 355 17.92 6.30 -15.89
CA LEU A 355 16.64 6.10 -16.57
C LEU A 355 15.71 7.33 -16.51
N GLY A 356 16.06 8.33 -15.70
CA GLY A 356 15.28 9.56 -15.51
C GLY A 356 14.14 9.42 -14.50
N LEU A 357 14.18 8.42 -13.63
CA LEU A 357 13.18 8.17 -12.57
C LEU A 357 13.58 8.81 -11.23
N VAL A 358 14.87 9.11 -11.04
CA VAL A 358 15.43 9.76 -9.84
C VAL A 358 16.38 10.88 -10.28
N ASP A 359 16.49 11.96 -9.50
CA ASP A 359 17.48 13.01 -9.67
C ASP A 359 18.46 13.03 -8.48
N LEU A 360 19.75 12.83 -8.78
CA LEU A 360 20.83 12.83 -7.79
C LEU A 360 21.73 14.08 -7.84
N ARG A 361 21.43 15.07 -8.70
CA ARG A 361 22.35 16.17 -9.03
C ARG A 361 22.63 17.13 -7.87
N ALA A 362 21.71 17.26 -6.93
CA ALA A 362 21.86 18.12 -5.75
C ALA A 362 22.53 17.42 -4.56
N GLY A 363 22.96 16.16 -4.71
CA GLY A 363 23.37 15.33 -3.58
C GLY A 363 22.18 14.93 -2.69
N LEU A 364 20.97 14.99 -3.23
CA LEU A 364 19.73 14.50 -2.63
C LEU A 364 19.23 13.30 -3.46
N VAL A 365 18.43 12.44 -2.86
CA VAL A 365 17.63 11.45 -3.58
C VAL A 365 16.27 12.05 -3.83
N ASP A 366 16.07 12.62 -5.02
CA ASP A 366 14.86 13.34 -5.41
C ASP A 366 14.15 12.63 -6.57
N VAL A 367 12.85 12.87 -6.77
CA VAL A 367 12.06 12.30 -7.85
C VAL A 367 11.59 13.43 -8.78
N PRO A 368 11.92 13.41 -10.08
CA PRO A 368 11.41 14.40 -11.02
C PRO A 368 9.89 14.42 -11.01
N ALA A 369 9.27 15.61 -11.09
CA ALA A 369 7.81 15.76 -11.04
C ALA A 369 7.06 14.84 -12.01
N ALA A 370 7.62 14.59 -13.20
CA ALA A 370 7.00 13.73 -14.21
C ALA A 370 7.09 12.22 -13.92
N ALA A 371 7.82 11.82 -12.88
CA ALA A 371 7.93 10.44 -12.39
C ALA A 371 7.32 10.26 -11.00
N LEU A 372 6.82 11.34 -10.35
CA LEU A 372 6.27 11.28 -8.99
C LEU A 372 5.11 10.30 -8.89
N ASP A 373 4.15 10.37 -9.80
CA ASP A 373 2.99 9.48 -9.79
C ASP A 373 3.43 8.03 -9.96
N ALA A 374 4.36 7.75 -10.88
CA ALA A 374 4.88 6.39 -11.07
C ALA A 374 5.60 5.81 -9.83
N VAL A 375 6.31 6.66 -9.07
CA VAL A 375 6.95 6.24 -7.81
C VAL A 375 5.92 6.07 -6.70
N TYR A 376 4.93 6.96 -6.63
CA TYR A 376 3.84 6.86 -5.67
C TYR A 376 3.02 5.59 -5.89
N ASP A 377 2.54 5.36 -7.11
CA ASP A 377 1.75 4.19 -7.52
C ASP A 377 2.52 2.87 -7.29
N ALA A 378 3.86 2.90 -7.30
CA ALA A 378 4.68 1.71 -7.07
C ALA A 378 4.72 1.28 -5.59
N PHE A 379 4.35 2.15 -4.66
CA PHE A 379 4.37 1.90 -3.22
C PHE A 379 3.01 2.10 -2.54
N GLU A 380 2.05 2.69 -3.24
CA GLU A 380 0.65 2.61 -2.84
C GLU A 380 0.24 1.14 -2.95
N SER A 381 0.15 0.47 -1.80
CA SER A 381 -0.46 -0.85 -1.73
C SER A 381 -1.79 -0.75 -2.47
N PRO A 382 -2.11 -1.63 -3.43
CA PRO A 382 -3.44 -1.64 -4.03
C PRO A 382 -4.43 -1.74 -2.85
N GLU A 383 -5.11 -0.63 -2.57
CA GLU A 383 -5.93 -0.46 -1.38
C GLU A 383 -6.97 -1.57 -1.37
N GLY A 384 -6.71 -2.63 -0.62
CA GLY A 384 -7.49 -3.86 -0.74
C GLY A 384 -7.56 -4.37 -2.18
N ASP A 385 -6.71 -5.34 -2.51
CA ASP A 385 -7.33 -6.55 -3.06
C ASP A 385 -8.33 -7.00 -1.99
N GLU A 386 -9.52 -6.40 -2.01
CA GLU A 386 -10.72 -6.98 -1.44
C GLU A 386 -10.61 -8.42 -1.86
N ASP A 387 -10.37 -9.31 -0.90
CA ASP A 387 -10.49 -10.73 -1.08
C ASP A 387 -11.91 -10.90 -1.66
N TRP A 388 -12.00 -10.90 -2.99
CA TRP A 388 -13.13 -11.39 -3.72
C TRP A 388 -13.06 -12.88 -3.41
N GLU A 389 -13.48 -13.24 -2.19
CA GLU A 389 -13.84 -14.58 -1.81
C GLU A 389 -14.78 -14.99 -2.92
N ASP A 390 -14.25 -15.81 -3.83
CA ASP A 390 -14.99 -16.47 -4.88
C ASP A 390 -16.21 -17.08 -4.18
N ASP A 391 -17.34 -16.38 -4.26
CA ASP A 391 -18.66 -16.87 -3.90
C ASP A 391 -18.97 -17.99 -4.90
N ALA A 392 -18.34 -19.13 -4.66
CA ALA A 392 -18.55 -20.38 -5.34
C ALA A 392 -19.88 -20.96 -4.84
N ASP A 393 -20.97 -20.45 -5.41
CA ASP A 393 -22.32 -21.02 -5.34
C ASP A 393 -22.56 -22.09 -6.42
#